data_AF-A0A2E2YJN9-F1
#
_entry.id   AF-A0A2E2YJN9-F1
#
_cell.length_a   1.000
_cell.length_b   1.000
_cell.length_c   1.000
_cell.angle_alpha   90.00
_cell.angle_beta   90.00
_cell.angle_gamma   90.00
#
_symmetry.space_group_name_H-M   'P 1'
#
loop_
_entity.id
_entity.type
_entity.pdbx_description
1 polymer ?
#
loop_
_entity_poly.entity_id
_entity_poly.type
_entity_poly.pdbx_seq_one_letter_code
_entity_poly.pdbx_strand_id
1 'polypeptide(L)'
;MSWENVLVLLVIALGLARVADVVNDLIGAYVPNKIAGTGLSGDRLVLWVVVAVLGILLNDAVGFEPLALVNIDGNVIWNTIALMGIADATDKFYRGRLLR
;
A
#
# COMPACT_ATOMS: atom_id res chain seq x y z
N MET A 1 4.07 8.93 20.43
CA MET A 1 3.36 8.81 19.13
C MET A 1 1.87 8.78 19.45
N SER A 2 1.10 9.73 18.94
CA SER A 2 -0.33 9.78 19.25
C SER A 2 -1.05 8.71 18.41
N TRP A 3 -2.06 8.05 18.98
CA TRP A 3 -2.71 6.91 18.33
C TRP A 3 -3.44 7.33 17.04
N GLU A 4 -3.81 8.60 16.96
CA GLU A 4 -4.46 9.26 15.82
C GLU A 4 -3.59 9.16 14.56
N ASN A 5 -2.27 9.35 14.67
CA ASN A 5 -1.35 9.27 13.54
C ASN A 5 -1.31 7.85 12.95
N VAL A 6 -1.33 6.84 13.83
CA VAL A 6 -1.37 5.42 13.41
C VAL A 6 -2.70 5.13 12.70
N LEU A 7 -3.80 5.66 13.22
CA LEU A 7 -5.12 5.54 12.62
C LEU A 7 -5.18 6.12 11.21
N VAL A 8 -4.70 7.36 11.04
CA VAL A 8 -4.67 8.05 9.75
C VAL A 8 -3.88 7.23 8.74
N LEU A 9 -2.72 6.72 9.14
CA LEU A 9 -1.86 5.91 8.30
C LEU A 9 -2.52 4.58 7.90
N LEU A 10 -3.25 3.92 8.82
CA LEU A 10 -4.02 2.71 8.51
C LEU A 10 -5.21 2.98 7.59
N VAL A 11 -5.91 4.11 7.76
CA VAL A 11 -7.03 4.51 6.89
C VAL A 11 -6.53 4.81 5.47
N ILE A 12 -5.42 5.54 5.34
CA ILE A 12 -4.78 5.81 4.04
C ILE A 12 -4.34 4.50 3.40
N ALA A 13 -3.64 3.64 4.14
CA ALA A 13 -3.17 2.36 3.64
C ALA A 13 -4.33 1.46 3.16
N LEU A 14 -5.45 1.42 3.90
CA LEU A 14 -6.64 0.70 3.50
C LEU A 14 -7.27 1.31 2.23
N GLY A 15 -7.37 2.64 2.15
CA GLY A 15 -7.86 3.36 0.98
C GLY A 15 -7.05 3.04 -0.27
N LEU A 16 -5.72 3.09 -0.17
CA LEU A 16 -4.81 2.72 -1.26
C LEU A 16 -4.98 1.25 -1.68
N ALA A 17 -5.16 0.34 -0.71
CA ALA A 17 -5.43 -1.05 -1.00
C ALA A 17 -6.76 -1.26 -1.74
N ARG A 18 -7.81 -0.49 -1.42
CA ARG A 18 -9.07 -0.54 -2.17
C ARG A 18 -8.92 0.01 -3.60
N VAL A 19 -8.12 1.06 -3.78
CA VAL A 19 -7.81 1.56 -5.14
C VAL A 19 -7.07 0.50 -5.94
N ALA A 20 -6.15 -0.23 -5.32
CA ALA A 20 -5.46 -1.34 -5.97
C ALA A 20 -6.41 -2.46 -6.41
N ASP A 21 -7.44 -2.78 -5.62
CA ASP A 21 -8.47 -3.76 -6.01
C ASP A 21 -9.20 -3.31 -7.28
N VAL A 22 -9.61 -2.04 -7.35
CA VAL A 22 -10.27 -1.48 -8.54
C VAL A 22 -9.33 -1.53 -9.75
N VAL A 23 -8.05 -1.20 -9.57
CA VAL A 23 -7.07 -1.32 -10.65
C VAL A 23 -6.92 -2.78 -11.07
N ASN A 24 -6.85 -3.72 -10.12
CA ASN A 24 -6.74 -5.14 -10.42
C ASN A 24 -7.96 -5.67 -11.18
N ASP A 25 -9.16 -5.18 -10.90
CA ASP A 25 -10.36 -5.53 -11.68
C ASP A 25 -10.28 -5.02 -13.13
N LEU A 26 -9.63 -3.86 -13.36
CA LEU A 26 -9.46 -3.27 -14.68
C LEU A 26 -8.35 -3.93 -15.51
N ILE A 27 -7.23 -4.28 -14.88
CA ILE A 27 -6.03 -4.75 -15.60
C ILE A 27 -5.62 -6.18 -15.27
N GLY A 28 -6.29 -6.85 -14.33
CA GLY A 28 -5.89 -8.16 -13.81
C GLY A 28 -5.87 -9.26 -14.87
N ALA A 29 -6.69 -9.14 -15.91
CA ALA A 29 -6.63 -10.04 -17.08
C ALA A 29 -5.28 -10.00 -17.83
N TYR A 30 -4.53 -8.90 -17.70
CA TYR A 30 -3.21 -8.70 -18.30
C TYR A 30 -2.06 -8.99 -17.33
N VAL A 31 -2.34 -9.18 -16.04
CA VAL A 31 -1.33 -9.44 -15.01
C VAL A 31 -1.27 -10.95 -14.75
N PRO A 32 -0.08 -11.58 -14.83
CA PRO A 32 0.04 -12.99 -14.49
C PRO A 32 -0.38 -13.27 -13.05
N ASN A 33 -1.22 -14.28 -12.83
CA ASN A 33 -1.66 -14.70 -11.49
C ASN A 33 -0.50 -15.08 -10.55
N LYS A 34 0.63 -15.55 -11.12
CA LYS A 34 1.88 -15.80 -10.40
C LYS A 34 3.05 -15.25 -11.21
N ILE A 35 3.94 -14.52 -10.53
CA ILE A 35 5.16 -14.00 -11.15
C ILE A 35 6.23 -15.10 -11.09
N ALA A 36 6.59 -15.63 -12.26
CA ALA A 36 7.55 -16.72 -12.41
C ALA A 36 8.88 -16.41 -11.69
N GLY A 37 9.43 -17.41 -10.99
CA GLY A 37 10.66 -17.24 -10.20
C GLY A 37 10.48 -16.50 -8.88
N THR A 38 9.24 -16.12 -8.51
CA THR A 38 8.94 -15.49 -7.22
C THR A 38 7.74 -16.15 -6.53
N GLY A 39 7.57 -15.90 -5.23
CA GLY A 39 6.36 -16.28 -4.48
C GLY A 39 5.23 -15.24 -4.55
N LEU A 40 5.34 -14.23 -5.42
CA LEU A 40 4.42 -13.10 -5.47
C LEU A 40 3.23 -13.41 -6.40
N SER A 41 2.01 -13.17 -5.91
CA SER A 41 0.79 -13.22 -6.72
C SER A 41 0.59 -11.93 -7.51
N GLY A 42 -0.10 -12.03 -8.65
CA GLY A 42 -0.42 -10.87 -9.50
C GLY A 42 -1.11 -9.74 -8.74
N ASP A 43 -2.15 -10.07 -7.97
CA ASP A 43 -2.90 -9.10 -7.16
C ASP A 43 -2.01 -8.33 -6.16
N ARG A 44 -1.01 -9.01 -5.57
CA ARG A 44 -0.08 -8.37 -4.63
C ARG A 44 0.93 -7.47 -5.34
N LEU A 45 1.34 -7.84 -6.56
CA LEU A 45 2.13 -6.95 -7.40
C LEU A 45 1.34 -5.68 -7.76
N VAL A 46 0.08 -5.82 -8.15
CA VAL A 46 -0.80 -4.68 -8.46
C VAL A 46 -0.94 -3.78 -7.23
N LEU A 47 -1.22 -4.35 -6.06
CA LEU A 47 -1.23 -3.61 -4.79
C LEU A 47 0.04 -2.80 -4.58
N TRP A 48 1.20 -3.44 -4.71
CA TRP A 48 2.48 -2.81 -4.46
C TRP A 48 2.78 -1.67 -5.43
N VAL A 49 2.52 -1.87 -6.72
CA VAL A 49 2.73 -0.85 -7.76
C VAL A 49 1.78 0.33 -7.57
N VAL A 50 0.50 0.08 -7.34
CA VAL A 50 -0.50 1.13 -7.13
C VAL A 50 -0.17 1.95 -5.89
N VAL A 51 0.15 1.29 -4.77
CA VAL A 51 0.56 1.98 -3.54
C VAL A 51 1.86 2.76 -3.76
N ALA A 52 2.81 2.24 -4.52
CA ALA A 52 4.05 2.94 -4.81
C ALA A 52 3.81 4.24 -5.60
N VAL A 53 3.03 4.17 -6.68
CA VAL A 53 2.70 5.32 -7.53
C VAL A 53 1.92 6.36 -6.72
N LEU A 54 0.87 5.94 -6.01
CA LEU A 54 0.06 6.86 -5.21
C LEU A 54 0.82 7.43 -4.01
N GLY A 55 1.74 6.67 -3.42
CA GLY A 55 2.60 7.12 -2.34
C GLY A 55 3.52 8.27 -2.77
N ILE A 56 4.13 8.15 -3.96
CA ILE A 56 4.92 9.24 -4.55
C ILE A 56 4.05 10.47 -4.82
N LEU A 57 2.87 10.28 -5.43
CA LEU A 57 1.96 11.39 -5.70
C LEU A 57 1.47 12.09 -4.43
N LEU A 58 1.21 11.35 -3.36
CA LEU A 58 0.83 11.92 -2.06
C LEU A 58 2.01 12.68 -1.41
N ASN A 59 3.23 12.19 -1.56
CA ASN A 59 4.41 12.91 -1.09
C ASN A 59 4.56 14.24 -1.85
N ASP A 60 4.45 14.22 -3.18
CA ASP A 60 4.61 15.42 -4.00
C ASP A 60 3.47 16.43 -3.81
N ALA A 61 2.23 15.96 -3.65
CA ALA A 61 1.05 16.83 -3.58
C ALA A 61 0.86 17.48 -2.20
N VAL A 62 1.11 16.73 -1.12
CA VAL A 62 0.78 17.17 0.25
C VAL A 62 1.91 16.94 1.26
N GLY A 63 3.10 16.53 0.82
CA GLY A 63 4.23 16.25 1.71
C GLY A 63 3.99 15.05 2.63
N PHE A 64 3.19 14.07 2.19
CA PHE A 64 2.89 12.91 3.03
C PHE A 64 4.14 12.03 3.20
N GLU A 65 4.58 11.89 4.45
CA GLU A 65 5.76 11.11 4.84
C GLU A 65 5.38 10.10 5.95
N PRO A 66 4.98 8.87 5.59
CA PRO A 66 4.52 7.88 6.57
C PRO A 66 5.58 7.48 7.60
N LEU A 67 6.88 7.55 7.26
CA LEU A 67 7.97 7.32 8.21
C LEU A 67 8.16 8.50 9.18
N ALA A 68 7.91 9.73 8.74
CA ALA A 68 7.97 10.91 9.61
C ALA A 68 6.91 10.83 10.74
N LEU A 69 5.76 10.20 10.48
CA LEU A 69 4.74 9.94 11.49
C LEU A 69 5.22 9.03 12.63
N VAL A 70 6.29 8.26 12.40
CA VAL A 70 6.93 7.38 13.38
C VAL A 70 8.31 7.86 13.83
N ASN A 71 8.65 9.14 13.60
CA ASN A 71 9.95 9.75 13.89
C ASN A 71 11.13 9.03 13.22
N ILE A 72 10.92 8.51 12.01
CA ILE A 72 11.98 7.94 11.18
C ILE A 72 12.21 8.86 9.99
N ASP A 73 13.42 9.37 9.85
CA ASP A 73 13.83 10.10 8.66
C ASP A 73 13.95 9.11 7.50
N GLY A 74 13.13 9.33 6.47
CA GLY A 74 13.14 8.54 5.25
C GLY A 74 13.07 9.46 4.05
N ASN A 75 13.84 9.16 3.01
CA ASN A 75 13.61 9.78 1.71
C ASN A 75 12.30 9.23 1.10
N VAL A 76 11.87 9.79 -0.03
CA VAL A 76 10.65 9.38 -0.74
C VAL A 76 10.62 7.88 -1.00
N ILE A 77 11.76 7.27 -1.35
CA ILE A 77 11.86 5.83 -1.63
C ILE A 77 11.54 5.02 -0.36
N TRP A 78 12.14 5.36 0.78
CA TRP A 78 11.90 4.65 2.05
C TRP A 78 10.47 4.85 2.56
N ASN A 79 9.94 6.06 2.44
CA ASN A 79 8.52 6.34 2.74
C ASN A 79 7.58 5.50 1.88
N THR A 80 7.90 5.36 0.59
CA THR A 80 7.11 4.56 -0.35
C THR A 80 7.15 3.07 0.02
N ILE A 81 8.34 2.53 0.28
CA ILE A 81 8.51 1.12 0.71
C ILE A 81 7.75 0.85 2.01
N ALA A 82 7.84 1.76 2.99
CA ALA A 82 7.11 1.64 4.24
C ALA A 82 5.60 1.60 4.00
N LEU A 83 5.08 2.50 3.15
CA LEU A 83 3.66 2.56 2.81
C LEU A 83 3.18 1.29 2.10
N MET A 84 3.98 0.74 1.18
CA MET A 84 3.68 -0.55 0.52
C MET A 84 3.57 -1.69 1.54
N GLY A 85 4.50 -1.77 2.48
CA GLY A 85 4.48 -2.79 3.54
C GLY A 85 3.28 -2.65 4.47
N ILE A 86 2.96 -1.41 4.85
CA ILE A 86 1.79 -1.10 5.69
C ILE A 86 0.51 -1.47 4.94
N ALA A 87 0.36 -1.07 3.68
CA ALA A 87 -0.82 -1.39 2.88
C ALA A 87 -1.04 -2.90 2.69
N ASP A 88 0.03 -3.67 2.44
CA ASP A 88 -0.05 -5.14 2.36
C ASP A 88 -0.44 -5.78 3.69
N ALA A 89 0.07 -5.27 4.81
CA ALA A 89 -0.31 -5.74 6.14
C ALA A 89 -1.78 -5.40 6.48
N THR A 90 -2.20 -4.16 6.20
CA THR A 90 -3.57 -3.70 6.41
C THR A 90 -4.57 -4.46 5.54
N ASP A 91 -4.26 -4.69 4.27
CA ASP A 91 -5.10 -5.48 3.36
C ASP A 91 -5.29 -6.92 3.88
N LYS A 92 -4.21 -7.61 4.23
CA LYS A 92 -4.29 -8.97 4.79
C LYS A 92 -5.11 -9.03 6.07
N PHE A 93 -4.91 -8.07 6.97
CA PHE A 93 -5.66 -8.00 8.22
C PHE A 93 -7.16 -7.81 7.95
N TYR A 94 -7.50 -6.86 7.06
CA TYR A 94 -8.87 -6.58 6.66
C TYR A 94 -9.55 -7.81 6.04
N ARG A 95 -8.92 -8.43 5.04
CA ARG A 95 -9.46 -9.62 4.36
C ARG A 95 -9.62 -10.81 5.31
N GLY A 96 -8.67 -11.00 6.22
CA GLY A 96 -8.72 -12.08 7.22
C GLY A 96 -9.84 -11.92 8.26
N ARG A 97 -10.34 -10.70 8.49
CA ARG A 97 -11.36 -10.38 9.49
C ARG A 97 -12.77 -10.18 8.93
N LEU A 98 -12.90 -9.70 7.69
CA LEU A 98 -14.19 -9.26 7.13
C LEU A 98 -14.70 -10.12 5.97
N LEU A 99 -13.83 -10.92 5.34
CA LEU A 99 -14.22 -11.85 4.27
C LEU A 99 -14.18 -13.32 4.71
N ARG A 100 -14.01 -13.57 6.03
CA ARG A 100 -14.21 -14.85 6.70
C ARG A 100 -15.39 -14.73 7.65
#